data_AF-A0A6P1VUA8-F1
#
_entry.id   AF-A0A6P1VUA8-F1
#
_cell.length_a   1.000
_cell.length_b   1.000
_cell.length_c   1.000
_cell.angle_alpha   90.00
_cell.angle_beta   90.00
_cell.angle_gamma   90.00
#
_symmetry.space_group_name_H-M   'P 1'
#
loop_
_entity.id
_entity.type
_entity.pdbx_description
1 polymer ?
#
loop_
_entity_poly.entity_id
_entity_poly.type
_entity_poly.pdbx_seq_one_letter_code
_entity_poly.pdbx_strand_id
1 'polypeptide(L)'
;MANILKKAAAGLLDRMLIPAYVVEMRAWQPATLYEVDVHLPSVSMEQWNTIKRFKCKVDGFEYRDYTPAIWNAENKICTLYIEAGHNGSGSRWVKQLKTGDQILVGVAHAASLPAQTGKVLGLADGSALGHFLGLKQLTDRQKHPMEVAIFLHDDYQLPPSLLANNTEFDFIVKPDGHCLSALEEWCMSKDLSIYSTIYIAGYIPMVTDLRKKLKATPNVSARIYSYGFWS
;
A
#
# COMPACT_ATOMS: atom_id res chain seq x y z
N MET A 1 -1.48 -21.92 29.24
CA MET A 1 -2.00 -20.55 29.49
C MET A 1 -1.84 -19.61 28.28
N ALA A 2 -0.67 -19.45 27.67
CA ALA A 2 -0.46 -18.57 26.50
C ALA A 2 -1.41 -18.86 25.30
N ASN A 3 -1.77 -20.13 25.07
CA ASN A 3 -2.67 -20.52 23.98
C ASN A 3 -4.15 -20.15 24.24
N ILE A 4 -4.57 -20.09 25.51
CA ILE A 4 -5.93 -19.65 25.89
C ILE A 4 -6.04 -18.13 25.76
N LEU A 5 -5.01 -17.39 26.20
CA LEU A 5 -4.93 -15.94 26.04
C LEU A 5 -4.88 -15.52 24.57
N LYS A 6 -4.10 -16.21 23.73
CA LYS A 6 -4.08 -15.99 22.28
C LYS A 6 -5.46 -16.24 21.65
N LYS A 7 -6.13 -17.34 22.01
CA LYS A 7 -7.50 -17.63 21.54
C LYS A 7 -8.51 -16.58 21.97
N ALA A 8 -8.45 -16.13 23.22
CA ALA A 8 -9.35 -15.10 23.74
C ALA A 8 -9.15 -13.75 23.03
N ALA A 9 -7.89 -13.32 22.84
CA ALA A 9 -7.56 -12.10 22.13
C ALA A 9 -7.98 -12.14 20.65
N ALA A 10 -7.74 -13.27 19.97
CA ALA A 10 -8.18 -13.47 18.59
C ALA A 10 -9.71 -13.48 18.47
N GLY A 11 -10.42 -14.10 19.41
CA GLY A 11 -11.88 -14.09 19.44
C GLY A 11 -12.47 -12.68 19.62
N LEU A 12 -11.77 -11.77 20.31
CA LEU A 12 -12.16 -10.36 20.40
C LEU A 12 -11.96 -9.64 19.06
N LEU A 13 -10.80 -9.86 18.42
CA LEU A 13 -10.49 -9.27 17.11
C LEU A 13 -11.46 -9.73 16.03
N ASP A 14 -11.78 -11.02 15.99
CA ASP A 14 -12.70 -11.60 15.02
C ASP A 14 -14.10 -10.96 15.09
N ARG A 15 -14.56 -10.55 16.28
CA ARG A 15 -15.84 -9.84 16.46
C ARG A 15 -15.84 -8.43 15.90
N MET A 16 -14.67 -7.83 15.69
CA MET A 16 -14.52 -6.51 15.08
C MET A 16 -14.36 -6.58 13.56
N LEU A 17 -14.17 -7.78 13.00
CA LEU A 17 -14.08 -7.98 11.56
C LEU A 17 -15.47 -8.13 10.95
N ILE A 18 -15.63 -7.57 9.77
CA ILE A 18 -16.83 -7.68 8.95
C ILE A 18 -16.56 -8.60 7.75
N PRO A 19 -17.59 -9.29 7.24
CA PRO A 19 -17.45 -10.05 6.00
C PRO A 19 -17.27 -9.11 4.80
N ALA A 20 -16.37 -9.51 3.91
CA ALA A 20 -16.18 -8.94 2.59
C ALA A 20 -15.99 -10.07 1.58
N TYR A 21 -16.15 -9.78 0.29
CA TYR A 21 -16.19 -10.80 -0.75
C TYR A 21 -15.18 -10.49 -1.84
N VAL A 22 -14.39 -11.49 -2.22
CA VAL A 22 -13.51 -11.40 -3.38
C VAL A 22 -14.36 -11.39 -4.64
N VAL A 23 -14.30 -10.29 -5.39
CA VAL A 23 -15.03 -10.11 -6.65
C VAL A 23 -14.18 -10.61 -7.81
N GLU A 24 -12.91 -10.22 -7.84
CA GLU A 24 -12.00 -10.56 -8.92
C GLU A 24 -10.57 -10.67 -8.40
N MET A 25 -9.78 -11.50 -9.06
CA MET A 25 -8.37 -11.70 -8.75
C MET A 25 -7.55 -11.72 -10.02
N ARG A 26 -6.48 -10.94 -10.04
CA ARG A 26 -5.51 -10.91 -11.14
C ARG A 26 -4.12 -11.05 -10.55
N ALA A 27 -3.30 -11.89 -11.15
CA ALA A 27 -1.91 -12.09 -10.75
C ALA A 27 -1.00 -11.42 -11.76
N TRP A 28 -0.08 -10.57 -11.28
CA TRP A 28 1.00 -10.04 -12.11
C TRP A 28 2.05 -11.12 -12.25
N GLN A 29 2.35 -11.54 -13.48
CA GLN A 29 3.43 -12.52 -13.72
C GLN A 29 4.73 -11.96 -13.14
N PRO A 30 5.48 -12.72 -12.31
CA PRO A 30 5.46 -14.18 -12.14
C PRO A 30 4.52 -14.74 -11.04
N ALA A 31 3.38 -14.09 -10.80
CA ALA A 31 2.39 -14.40 -9.76
C ALA A 31 2.91 -14.21 -8.33
N THR A 32 3.75 -13.18 -8.16
CA THR A 32 4.28 -12.74 -6.86
C THR A 32 3.65 -11.42 -6.39
N LEU A 33 2.79 -10.79 -7.19
CA LEU A 33 1.91 -9.70 -6.81
C LEU A 33 0.49 -9.98 -7.30
N TYR A 34 -0.49 -9.75 -6.43
CA TYR A 34 -1.90 -10.00 -6.70
C TYR A 34 -2.72 -8.71 -6.58
N GLU A 35 -3.54 -8.45 -7.58
CA GLU A 35 -4.66 -7.52 -7.50
C GLU A 35 -5.90 -8.28 -7.06
N VAL A 36 -6.56 -7.78 -6.01
CA VAL A 36 -7.76 -8.39 -5.45
C VAL A 36 -8.83 -7.34 -5.31
N ASP A 37 -9.91 -7.46 -6.08
CA ASP A 37 -11.09 -6.63 -5.93
C ASP A 37 -11.97 -7.21 -4.83
N VAL A 38 -12.31 -6.37 -3.85
CA VAL A 38 -13.03 -6.76 -2.64
C VAL A 38 -14.28 -5.91 -2.51
N HIS A 39 -15.43 -6.56 -2.41
CA HIS A 39 -16.72 -5.92 -2.10
C HIS A 39 -16.97 -5.89 -0.60
N LEU A 40 -17.26 -4.70 -0.06
CA LEU A 40 -17.53 -4.44 1.36
C LEU A 40 -18.95 -3.87 1.56
N PRO A 41 -19.99 -4.72 1.56
CA PRO A 41 -21.39 -4.24 1.52
C PRO A 41 -21.79 -3.39 2.74
N SER A 42 -21.15 -3.62 3.89
CA SER A 42 -21.42 -2.92 5.15
C SER A 42 -20.57 -1.67 5.37
N VAL A 43 -19.68 -1.31 4.44
CA VAL A 43 -18.80 -0.15 4.56
C VAL A 43 -19.26 0.97 3.65
N SER A 44 -19.38 2.18 4.21
CA SER A 44 -19.54 3.41 3.42
C SER A 44 -18.16 3.95 3.07
N MET A 45 -17.85 3.96 1.78
CA MET A 45 -16.58 4.47 1.25
C MET A 45 -16.66 5.94 0.85
N GLU A 46 -17.87 6.51 0.75
CA GLU A 46 -18.13 7.92 0.44
C GLU A 46 -17.52 8.85 1.48
N GLN A 47 -17.39 8.37 2.72
CA GLN A 47 -16.87 9.12 3.86
C GLN A 47 -15.35 8.96 4.03
N TRP A 48 -14.68 8.25 3.12
CA TRP A 48 -13.25 8.05 3.21
C TRP A 48 -12.51 9.34 2.82
N ASN A 49 -12.04 10.04 3.85
CA ASN A 49 -11.24 11.27 3.75
C ASN A 49 -9.78 11.08 4.20
N THR A 50 -9.38 9.82 4.39
CA THR A 50 -8.05 9.43 4.85
C THR A 50 -7.71 8.08 4.26
N ILE A 51 -6.41 7.80 4.09
CA ILE A 51 -5.94 6.50 3.62
C ILE A 51 -6.36 5.45 4.66
N LYS A 52 -7.00 4.38 4.17
CA LYS A 52 -7.51 3.29 5.01
C LYS A 52 -6.52 2.12 5.05
N ARG A 53 -6.70 1.27 6.06
CA ARG A 53 -6.00 0.00 6.23
C ARG A 53 -7.02 -1.09 6.52
N PHE A 54 -6.93 -2.18 5.80
CA PHE A 54 -7.68 -3.39 6.04
C PHE A 54 -6.83 -4.33 6.87
N LYS A 55 -7.33 -4.68 8.04
CA LYS A 55 -6.81 -5.80 8.83
C LYS A 55 -7.55 -7.05 8.39
N CYS A 56 -6.92 -7.86 7.55
CA CYS A 56 -7.49 -9.10 7.02
C CYS A 56 -7.09 -10.27 7.91
N LYS A 57 -8.03 -11.16 8.22
CA LYS A 57 -7.71 -12.46 8.80
C LYS A 57 -7.21 -13.39 7.69
N VAL A 58 -5.96 -13.81 7.80
CA VAL A 58 -5.28 -14.63 6.77
C VAL A 58 -5.07 -16.08 7.20
N ASP A 59 -5.16 -16.36 8.51
CA ASP A 59 -5.14 -17.70 9.10
C ASP A 59 -5.86 -17.66 10.47
N GLY A 60 -5.98 -18.79 11.17
CA GLY A 60 -6.75 -18.94 12.41
C GLY A 60 -6.47 -17.90 13.49
N PHE A 61 -5.19 -17.52 13.67
CA PHE A 61 -4.73 -16.46 14.60
C PHE A 61 -3.79 -15.46 13.93
N GLU A 62 -3.79 -15.41 12.60
CA GLU A 62 -2.91 -14.53 11.85
C GLU A 62 -3.71 -13.48 11.09
N TYR A 63 -3.23 -12.24 11.21
CA TYR A 63 -3.83 -11.08 10.55
C TYR A 63 -2.74 -10.35 9.77
N ARG A 64 -3.11 -9.75 8.64
CA ARG A 64 -2.21 -8.89 7.85
C ARG A 64 -2.92 -7.60 7.49
N ASP A 65 -2.12 -6.56 7.38
CA ASP A 65 -2.60 -5.23 7.05
C ASP A 65 -2.36 -4.97 5.57
N TYR A 66 -3.42 -4.61 4.84
CA TYR A 66 -3.39 -4.24 3.43
C TYR A 66 -3.99 -2.85 3.25
N THR A 67 -3.59 -2.13 2.21
CA THR A 67 -4.12 -0.79 1.93
C THR A 67 -5.01 -0.83 0.68
N PRO A 68 -6.30 -0.44 0.80
CA PRO A 68 -7.16 -0.20 -0.35
C PRO A 68 -6.56 0.86 -1.26
N ALA A 69 -6.40 0.51 -2.53
CA ALA A 69 -5.68 1.30 -3.51
C ALA A 69 -6.60 2.23 -4.31
N ILE A 70 -7.62 1.65 -4.91
CA ILE A 70 -8.65 2.37 -5.66
C ILE A 70 -9.98 1.82 -5.20
N TRP A 71 -10.98 2.69 -5.01
CA TRP A 71 -12.32 2.25 -4.67
C TRP A 71 -13.40 2.95 -5.47
N ASN A 72 -14.46 2.19 -5.73
CA ASN A 72 -15.72 2.67 -6.24
C ASN A 72 -16.73 2.64 -5.07
N ALA A 73 -17.09 3.82 -4.58
CA ALA A 73 -17.98 3.94 -3.43
C ALA A 73 -19.41 3.44 -3.73
N GLU A 74 -19.94 3.74 -4.92
CA GLU A 74 -21.27 3.30 -5.36
C GLU A 74 -21.39 1.77 -5.35
N ASN A 75 -20.39 1.08 -5.88
CA ASN A 75 -20.34 -0.39 -5.91
C ASN A 75 -19.79 -0.99 -4.61
N LYS A 76 -19.28 -0.18 -3.68
CA LYS A 76 -18.60 -0.60 -2.44
C LYS A 76 -17.46 -1.59 -2.69
N ILE A 77 -16.75 -1.43 -3.81
CA ILE A 77 -15.62 -2.29 -4.20
C ILE A 77 -14.33 -1.49 -4.07
N CYS A 78 -13.29 -2.12 -3.55
CA CYS A 78 -11.93 -1.59 -3.62
C CYS A 78 -10.92 -2.65 -4.06
N THR A 79 -9.84 -2.20 -4.69
CA THR A 79 -8.73 -3.06 -5.10
C THR A 79 -7.63 -3.07 -4.03
N LEU A 80 -7.12 -4.26 -3.72
CA LEU A 80 -5.90 -4.46 -2.93
C LEU A 80 -4.77 -4.91 -3.85
N TYR A 81 -3.55 -4.43 -3.61
CA TYR A 81 -2.32 -4.95 -4.21
C TYR A 81 -1.54 -5.68 -3.12
N ILE A 82 -1.29 -6.97 -3.32
CA ILE A 82 -0.73 -7.85 -2.30
C ILE A 82 0.52 -8.54 -2.85
N GLU A 83 1.68 -8.18 -2.31
CA GLU A 83 2.90 -8.94 -2.57
C GLU A 83 2.89 -10.30 -1.86
N ALA A 84 3.26 -11.32 -2.62
CA ALA A 84 3.19 -12.72 -2.26
C ALA A 84 4.44 -13.51 -2.71
N GLY A 85 5.55 -12.82 -3.04
CA GLY A 85 6.82 -13.45 -3.41
C GLY A 85 7.49 -14.25 -2.30
N HIS A 86 7.15 -13.97 -1.03
CA HIS A 86 7.71 -14.65 0.14
C HIS A 86 6.78 -15.75 0.69
N ASN A 87 7.27 -16.57 1.64
CA ASN A 87 6.49 -17.67 2.25
C ASN A 87 5.77 -17.24 3.55
N GLY A 88 5.15 -16.06 3.55
CA GLY A 88 4.33 -15.59 4.68
C GLY A 88 2.92 -16.17 4.66
N SER A 89 2.19 -16.12 5.78
CA SER A 89 0.78 -16.53 5.81
C SER A 89 -0.10 -15.67 4.90
N GLY A 90 0.14 -14.35 4.84
CA GLY A 90 -0.55 -13.46 3.89
C GLY A 90 -0.31 -13.86 2.43
N SER A 91 0.92 -14.27 2.09
CA SER A 91 1.29 -14.74 0.76
C SER A 91 0.63 -16.07 0.42
N ARG A 92 0.62 -17.03 1.36
CA ARG A 92 -0.10 -18.31 1.17
C ARG A 92 -1.61 -18.10 1.04
N TRP A 93 -2.16 -17.23 1.87
CA TRP A 93 -3.57 -16.87 1.88
C TRP A 93 -4.00 -16.29 0.53
N VAL A 94 -3.34 -15.24 0.04
CA VAL A 94 -3.73 -14.62 -1.24
C VAL A 94 -3.56 -15.57 -2.42
N LYS A 95 -2.56 -16.46 -2.41
CA LYS A 95 -2.37 -17.50 -3.44
C LYS A 95 -3.48 -18.54 -3.49
N GLN A 96 -4.26 -18.69 -2.41
CA GLN A 96 -5.34 -19.67 -2.30
C GLN A 96 -6.73 -19.06 -2.52
N LEU A 97 -6.85 -17.73 -2.41
CA LEU A 97 -8.11 -17.03 -2.64
C LEU A 97 -8.62 -17.24 -4.07
N LYS A 98 -9.95 -17.18 -4.20
CA LYS A 98 -10.68 -17.25 -5.45
C LYS A 98 -11.81 -16.22 -5.46
N THR A 99 -12.24 -15.82 -6.65
CA THR A 99 -13.50 -15.10 -6.82
C THR A 99 -14.64 -15.84 -6.12
N GLY A 100 -15.46 -15.09 -5.37
CA GLY A 100 -16.56 -15.59 -4.58
C GLY A 100 -16.19 -15.91 -3.12
N ASP A 101 -14.91 -16.00 -2.78
CA ASP A 101 -14.49 -16.28 -1.41
C ASP A 101 -14.91 -15.15 -0.46
N GLN A 102 -15.40 -15.53 0.71
CA GLN A 102 -15.63 -14.61 1.81
C GLN A 102 -14.33 -14.45 2.62
N ILE A 103 -13.95 -13.20 2.89
CA ILE A 103 -12.84 -12.83 3.76
C ILE A 103 -13.35 -12.00 4.95
N LEU A 104 -12.59 -11.97 6.04
CA LEU A 104 -12.90 -11.16 7.22
C LEU A 104 -11.94 -9.98 7.30
N VAL A 105 -12.49 -8.77 7.34
CA VAL A 105 -11.73 -7.52 7.27
C VAL A 105 -12.15 -6.53 8.35
N GLY A 106 -11.18 -5.86 8.95
CA GLY A 106 -11.40 -4.70 9.82
C GLY A 106 -10.91 -3.45 9.11
N VAL A 107 -11.70 -2.38 9.07
CA VAL A 107 -11.33 -1.14 8.39
C VAL A 107 -10.85 -0.12 9.42
N ALA A 108 -9.62 0.36 9.26
CA ALA A 108 -8.99 1.34 10.14
C ALA A 108 -8.38 2.50 9.36
N HIS A 109 -8.02 3.57 10.08
CA HIS A 109 -7.18 4.63 9.54
C HIS A 109 -5.73 4.17 9.39
N ALA A 110 -5.07 4.56 8.29
CA ALA A 110 -3.68 4.19 8.01
C ALA A 110 -2.71 5.37 8.05
N ALA A 111 -3.07 6.46 7.39
CA ALA A 111 -2.16 7.56 7.11
C ALA A 111 -2.88 8.89 6.84
N SER A 112 -2.16 9.97 7.13
CA SER A 112 -2.61 11.35 6.96
C SER A 112 -2.38 11.83 5.53
N LEU A 113 -3.27 12.69 5.06
CA LEU A 113 -3.11 13.42 3.80
C LEU A 113 -2.11 14.59 3.95
N PRO A 114 -1.60 15.16 2.83
CA PRO A 114 -0.69 16.30 2.88
C PRO A 114 -1.33 17.46 3.63
N ALA A 115 -0.65 17.99 4.64
CA ALA A 115 -1.19 19.07 5.46
C ALA A 115 -1.23 20.43 4.74
N GLN A 116 -0.45 20.58 3.66
CA GLN A 116 -0.30 21.82 2.91
C GLN A 116 -0.32 21.56 1.40
N THR A 117 -0.84 22.52 0.64
CA THR A 117 -0.81 22.53 -0.83
C THR A 117 0.63 22.50 -1.33
N GLY A 118 0.88 21.85 -2.45
CA GLY A 118 2.19 21.78 -3.10
C GLY A 118 2.55 20.37 -3.55
N LYS A 119 3.71 20.28 -4.23
CA LYS A 119 4.15 19.05 -4.87
C LYS A 119 4.48 17.96 -3.85
N VAL A 120 4.07 16.73 -4.15
CA VAL A 120 4.24 15.55 -3.30
C VAL A 120 5.22 14.58 -3.96
N LEU A 121 6.22 14.15 -3.20
CA LEU A 121 7.11 13.06 -3.57
C LEU A 121 6.69 11.76 -2.86
N GLY A 122 6.57 10.67 -3.60
CA GLY A 122 6.32 9.34 -3.06
C GLY A 122 7.48 8.38 -3.33
N LEU A 123 7.90 7.64 -2.30
CA LEU A 123 8.94 6.62 -2.39
C LEU A 123 8.43 5.34 -1.72
N ALA A 124 8.39 4.23 -2.46
CA ALA A 124 7.85 2.99 -1.94
C ALA A 124 8.46 1.73 -2.58
N ASP A 125 8.28 0.60 -1.90
CA ASP A 125 8.34 -0.72 -2.52
C ASP A 125 6.92 -1.19 -2.97
N GLY A 126 6.84 -2.33 -3.64
CA GLY A 126 5.59 -2.88 -4.18
C GLY A 126 4.52 -3.14 -3.12
N SER A 127 4.91 -3.42 -1.86
CA SER A 127 3.97 -3.60 -0.74
C SER A 127 3.15 -2.34 -0.44
N ALA A 128 3.64 -1.16 -0.85
CA ALA A 128 3.01 0.13 -0.61
C ALA A 128 2.37 0.74 -1.87
N LEU A 129 2.28 0.02 -2.99
CA LEU A 129 1.60 0.51 -4.20
C LEU A 129 0.18 1.02 -3.91
N GLY A 130 -0.61 0.23 -3.15
CA GLY A 130 -1.96 0.62 -2.78
C GLY A 130 -2.03 1.90 -1.94
N HIS A 131 -1.02 2.18 -1.11
CA HIS A 131 -0.95 3.43 -0.34
C HIS A 131 -0.93 4.66 -1.24
N PHE A 132 -0.11 4.63 -2.29
CA PHE A 132 0.07 5.77 -3.18
C PHE A 132 -1.08 5.94 -4.17
N LEU A 133 -1.67 4.85 -4.64
CA LEU A 133 -2.91 4.91 -5.41
C LEU A 133 -4.07 5.50 -4.58
N GLY A 134 -4.18 5.10 -3.31
CA GLY A 134 -5.20 5.65 -2.40
C GLY A 134 -4.94 7.13 -2.09
N LEU A 135 -3.67 7.51 -1.91
CA LEU A 135 -3.27 8.92 -1.75
C LEU A 135 -3.67 9.75 -2.97
N LYS A 136 -3.42 9.26 -4.19
CA LYS A 136 -3.83 9.90 -5.44
C LYS A 136 -5.35 10.07 -5.50
N GLN A 137 -6.13 9.05 -5.14
CA GLN A 137 -7.60 9.14 -5.17
C GLN A 137 -8.13 10.17 -4.15
N LEU A 138 -7.46 10.35 -3.02
CA LEU A 138 -7.87 11.26 -1.95
C LEU A 138 -7.41 12.71 -2.12
N THR A 139 -6.58 13.01 -3.11
CA THR A 139 -5.96 14.32 -3.28
C THR A 139 -6.36 14.98 -4.60
N ASP A 140 -6.56 16.29 -4.54
CA ASP A 140 -6.74 17.12 -5.74
C ASP A 140 -5.38 17.32 -6.42
N ARG A 141 -5.22 16.75 -7.62
CA ARG A 141 -3.96 16.77 -8.39
C ARG A 141 -3.50 18.17 -8.80
N GLN A 142 -4.39 19.16 -8.85
CA GLN A 142 -3.99 20.54 -9.11
C GLN A 142 -3.34 21.18 -7.87
N LYS A 143 -3.79 20.81 -6.68
CA LYS A 143 -3.25 21.28 -5.40
C LYS A 143 -2.06 20.46 -4.93
N HIS A 144 -2.05 19.18 -5.25
CA HIS A 144 -1.04 18.21 -4.82
C HIS A 144 -0.52 17.41 -6.02
N PRO A 145 0.18 18.05 -6.98
CA PRO A 145 0.83 17.31 -8.05
C PRO A 145 1.82 16.30 -7.45
N MET A 146 1.80 15.06 -7.94
CA MET A 146 2.60 13.95 -7.38
C MET A 146 3.70 13.53 -8.36
N GLU A 147 4.83 13.06 -7.81
CA GLU A 147 5.78 12.17 -8.48
C GLU A 147 6.04 11.01 -7.52
N VAL A 148 5.86 9.77 -7.99
CA VAL A 148 5.96 8.57 -7.14
C VAL A 148 6.91 7.58 -7.78
N ALA A 149 7.84 7.03 -6.99
CA ALA A 149 8.62 5.87 -7.38
C ALA A 149 8.18 4.63 -6.59
N ILE A 150 7.89 3.55 -7.31
CA ILE A 150 7.57 2.23 -6.75
C ILE A 150 8.66 1.24 -7.19
N PHE A 151 9.45 0.77 -6.23
CA PHE A 151 10.42 -0.29 -6.45
C PHE A 151 9.73 -1.65 -6.48
N LEU A 152 10.04 -2.46 -7.50
CA LEU A 152 9.48 -3.79 -7.68
C LEU A 152 10.60 -4.84 -7.75
N HIS A 153 10.48 -5.87 -6.92
CA HIS A 153 11.48 -6.92 -6.71
C HIS A 153 11.47 -8.04 -7.77
N ASP A 154 10.43 -8.11 -8.61
CA ASP A 154 10.35 -9.09 -9.69
C ASP A 154 10.13 -8.37 -11.02
N ASP A 155 10.46 -9.05 -12.11
CA ASP A 155 10.20 -8.57 -13.46
C ASP A 155 8.72 -8.71 -13.81
N TYR A 156 7.92 -7.80 -13.25
CA TYR A 156 6.48 -7.84 -13.41
C TYR A 156 6.05 -7.38 -14.80
N GLN A 157 5.13 -8.13 -15.40
CA GLN A 157 4.34 -7.62 -16.53
C GLN A 157 3.30 -6.63 -16.01
N LEU A 158 3.67 -5.35 -15.98
CA LEU A 158 2.79 -4.29 -15.50
C LEU A 158 1.55 -4.14 -16.41
N PRO A 159 0.33 -4.07 -15.85
CA PRO A 159 -0.88 -3.84 -16.64
C PRO A 159 -0.78 -2.52 -17.43
N PRO A 160 -1.04 -2.51 -18.75
CA PRO A 160 -0.99 -1.28 -19.55
C PRO A 160 -1.93 -0.19 -19.04
N SER A 161 -3.09 -0.58 -18.51
CA SER A 161 -4.06 0.34 -17.90
C SER A 161 -3.51 1.00 -16.64
N LEU A 162 -2.72 0.29 -15.83
CA LEU A 162 -2.07 0.87 -14.67
C LEU A 162 -1.09 1.96 -15.09
N LEU A 163 -0.25 1.69 -16.08
CA LEU A 163 0.73 2.66 -16.60
C LEU A 163 0.04 3.89 -17.20
N ALA A 164 -0.94 3.68 -18.07
CA ALA A 164 -1.66 4.75 -18.74
C ALA A 164 -2.43 5.66 -17.77
N ASN A 165 -3.02 5.08 -16.72
CA ASN A 165 -3.80 5.85 -15.74
C ASN A 165 -2.93 6.52 -14.66
N ASN A 166 -1.65 6.16 -14.55
CA ASN A 166 -0.75 6.59 -13.48
C ASN A 166 0.60 7.07 -14.04
N THR A 167 0.57 7.99 -15.00
CA THR A 167 1.78 8.56 -15.63
C THR A 167 2.72 9.28 -14.66
N GLU A 168 2.26 9.61 -13.46
CA GLU A 168 3.07 10.19 -12.39
C GLU A 168 3.81 9.15 -11.52
N PHE A 169 3.66 7.86 -11.83
CA PHE A 169 4.31 6.75 -11.15
C PHE A 169 5.43 6.19 -12.03
N ASP A 170 6.66 6.23 -11.52
CA ASP A 170 7.81 5.53 -12.06
C ASP A 170 7.93 4.16 -11.37
N PHE A 171 7.71 3.10 -12.14
CA PHE A 171 7.90 1.72 -11.65
C PHE A 171 9.35 1.30 -11.91
N ILE A 172 10.14 1.17 -10.84
CA ILE A 172 11.54 0.79 -10.89
C ILE A 172 11.63 -0.73 -10.73
N VAL A 173 11.65 -1.44 -11.85
CA VAL A 173 11.80 -2.90 -11.90
C VAL A 173 13.28 -3.26 -11.89
N LYS A 174 13.79 -3.77 -10.77
CA LYS A 174 15.18 -4.20 -10.61
C LYS A 174 15.23 -5.48 -9.75
N PRO A 175 15.07 -6.68 -10.32
CA PRO A 175 14.99 -7.92 -9.54
C PRO A 175 16.21 -8.18 -8.64
N ASP A 176 17.41 -7.91 -9.16
CA ASP A 176 18.67 -8.04 -8.42
C ASP A 176 19.08 -6.74 -7.71
N GLY A 177 18.23 -5.71 -7.74
CA GLY A 177 18.50 -4.39 -7.21
C GLY A 177 18.24 -4.28 -5.71
N HIS A 178 18.97 -3.37 -5.05
CA HIS A 178 18.65 -2.99 -3.69
C HIS A 178 17.63 -1.85 -3.69
N CYS A 179 16.44 -2.10 -3.13
CA CYS A 179 15.34 -1.13 -3.05
C CYS A 179 15.78 0.24 -2.52
N LEU A 180 16.56 0.26 -1.42
CA LEU A 180 17.07 1.50 -0.83
C LEU A 180 17.92 2.32 -1.81
N SER A 181 18.91 1.70 -2.47
CA SER A 181 19.81 2.45 -3.37
C SER A 181 19.08 2.91 -4.62
N ALA A 182 18.16 2.10 -5.15
CA ALA A 182 17.38 2.46 -6.34
C ALA A 182 16.45 3.65 -6.08
N LEU A 183 15.74 3.66 -4.95
CA LEU A 183 14.86 4.78 -4.57
C LEU A 183 15.65 6.04 -4.20
N GLU A 184 16.81 5.89 -3.57
CA GLU A 184 17.72 7.00 -3.29
C GLU A 184 18.27 7.62 -4.57
N GLU A 185 18.79 6.81 -5.49
CA GLU A 185 19.28 7.27 -6.80
C GLU A 185 18.19 8.04 -7.54
N TRP A 186 16.98 7.47 -7.60
CA TRP A 186 15.85 8.09 -8.27
C TRP A 186 15.45 9.42 -7.60
N CYS A 187 15.34 9.48 -6.27
CA CYS A 187 14.90 10.70 -5.60
C CYS A 187 15.96 11.82 -5.64
N MET A 188 17.24 11.47 -5.56
CA MET A 188 18.36 12.42 -5.65
C MET A 188 18.56 12.98 -7.06
N SER A 189 17.96 12.37 -8.09
CA SER A 189 17.92 12.93 -9.45
C SER A 189 16.96 14.12 -9.59
N LYS A 190 16.10 14.37 -8.59
CA LYS A 190 15.08 15.41 -8.59
C LYS A 190 15.55 16.65 -7.82
N ASP A 191 15.00 17.81 -8.15
CA ASP A 191 15.11 18.99 -7.28
C ASP A 191 14.20 18.80 -6.05
N LEU A 192 14.78 18.41 -4.92
CA LEU A 192 14.01 18.12 -3.71
C LEU A 192 13.41 19.38 -3.04
N SER A 193 13.87 20.58 -3.41
CA SER A 193 13.41 21.83 -2.78
C SER A 193 11.99 22.24 -3.19
N ILE A 194 11.49 21.70 -4.30
CA ILE A 194 10.16 22.03 -4.84
C ILE A 194 9.01 21.26 -4.16
N TYR A 195 9.33 20.22 -3.38
CA TYR A 195 8.31 19.39 -2.75
C TYR A 195 7.88 19.98 -1.41
N SER A 196 6.58 20.08 -1.20
CA SER A 196 6.03 20.50 0.10
C SER A 196 5.91 19.32 1.06
N THR A 197 5.81 18.10 0.53
CA THR A 197 5.57 16.87 1.29
C THR A 197 6.28 15.67 0.65
N ILE A 198 6.86 14.80 1.47
CA ILE A 198 7.47 13.54 1.05
C ILE A 198 6.82 12.38 1.83
N TYR A 199 6.39 11.35 1.13
CA TYR A 199 5.89 10.10 1.69
C TYR A 199 6.86 8.97 1.40
N ILE A 200 7.15 8.17 2.43
CA ILE A 200 8.01 6.98 2.33
C ILE A 200 7.25 5.81 2.95
N ALA A 201 7.00 4.73 2.20
CA ALA A 201 6.24 3.59 2.71
C ALA A 201 6.77 2.23 2.21
N GLY A 202 6.67 1.19 3.03
CA GLY A 202 7.11 -0.17 2.66
C GLY A 202 8.01 -0.80 3.72
N TYR A 203 9.08 -1.45 3.28
CA TYR A 203 10.07 -2.13 4.12
C TYR A 203 10.69 -1.18 5.17
N ILE A 204 10.57 -1.53 6.45
CA ILE A 204 10.91 -0.66 7.60
C ILE A 204 12.35 -0.13 7.55
N PRO A 205 13.39 -0.95 7.31
CA PRO A 205 14.76 -0.44 7.16
C PRO A 205 14.92 0.55 6.00
N MET A 206 14.36 0.26 4.82
CA MET A 206 14.38 1.19 3.69
C MET A 206 13.71 2.52 4.04
N VAL A 207 12.53 2.47 4.67
CA VAL A 207 11.79 3.67 5.08
C VAL A 207 12.60 4.52 6.06
N THR A 208 13.23 3.86 7.04
CA THR A 208 14.04 4.53 8.07
C THR A 208 15.28 5.18 7.49
N ASP A 209 15.99 4.47 6.60
CA ASP A 209 17.23 4.96 6.01
C ASP A 209 16.98 6.08 4.99
N LEU A 210 15.98 5.96 4.12
CA LEU A 210 15.59 7.05 3.21
C LEU A 210 15.19 8.30 3.99
N ARG A 211 14.39 8.16 5.06
CA ARG A 211 14.00 9.30 5.90
C ARG A 211 15.23 9.99 6.48
N LYS A 212 16.19 9.23 6.99
CA LYS A 212 17.43 9.78 7.57
C LYS A 212 18.24 10.54 6.52
N LYS A 213 18.40 9.97 5.33
CA LYS A 213 19.14 10.58 4.22
C LYS A 213 18.48 11.87 3.73
N LEU A 214 17.17 11.85 3.51
CA LEU A 214 16.42 13.03 3.06
C LEU A 214 16.47 14.17 4.09
N LYS A 215 16.37 13.87 5.39
CA LYS A 215 16.53 14.88 6.45
C LYS A 215 17.92 15.49 6.53
N ALA A 216 18.95 14.74 6.13
CA ALA A 216 20.33 15.22 6.09
C ALA A 216 20.64 15.98 4.79
N THR A 217 19.75 15.94 3.80
CA THR A 217 19.97 16.58 2.50
C THR A 217 19.68 18.08 2.62
N PRO A 218 20.62 18.96 2.21
CA PRO A 218 20.39 20.40 2.22
C PRO A 218 19.15 20.79 1.41
N ASN A 219 18.47 21.86 1.81
CA ASN A 219 17.32 22.43 1.10
C ASN A 219 16.04 21.57 1.06
N VAL A 220 16.01 20.43 1.76
CA VAL A 220 14.76 19.68 1.98
C VAL A 220 14.00 20.30 3.15
N SER A 221 13.01 21.15 2.84
CA SER A 221 12.08 21.72 3.83
C SER A 221 10.73 20.98 3.89
N ALA A 222 10.55 19.98 3.02
CA ALA A 222 9.33 19.21 2.90
C ALA A 222 8.95 18.48 4.21
N ARG A 223 7.65 18.37 4.49
CA ARG A 223 7.16 17.53 5.57
C ARG A 223 7.30 16.05 5.18
N ILE A 224 8.04 15.27 5.95
CA ILE A 224 8.28 13.85 5.64
C ILE A 224 7.36 12.95 6.49
N TYR A 225 6.53 12.15 5.82
CA TYR A 225 5.73 11.07 6.38
C TYR A 225 6.40 9.72 6.08
N SER A 226 6.39 8.82 7.08
CA SER A 226 7.08 7.53 6.97
C SER A 226 6.19 6.42 7.54
N TYR A 227 5.96 5.37 6.75
CA TYR A 227 5.06 4.27 7.07
C TYR A 227 5.72 2.91 6.84
N GLY A 228 6.14 2.26 7.92
CA GLY A 228 6.66 0.89 7.86
C GLY A 228 5.54 -0.14 7.73
N PHE A 229 5.62 -1.02 6.74
CA PHE A 229 4.61 -2.05 6.46
C PHE A 229 5.10 -3.46 6.85
N TRP A 230 6.39 -3.73 6.70
CA TRP A 230 6.99 -5.04 6.98
C TRP A 230 8.49 -4.91 7.31
N SER A 231 9.08 -5.95 7.91
CA SER A 231 10.50 -6.03 8.32
C SER A 231 11.03 -7.44 8.21
#